data_AF-W1YL46-F1
#
_entry.id   AF-W1YL46-F1
#
_cell.length_a   1.000
_cell.length_b   1.000
_cell.length_c   1.000
_cell.angle_alpha   90.00
_cell.angle_beta   90.00
_cell.angle_gamma   90.00
#
_symmetry.space_group_name_H-M   'P 1'
#
loop_
_entity.id
_entity.type
_entity.pdbx_description
1 polymer ?
#
loop_
_entity_poly.entity_id
_entity_poly.type
_entity_poly.pdbx_seq_one_letter_code
_entity_poly.pdbx_strand_id
1 'polypeptide(L)'
;RIGVAMGLPFPAGKHLETLALQTTEYEPLPSSVKEGWISFAGPCSAAMRRISDSMNDIEKSNLSRAVFTSIGNALEKMITYHLQNKPVRTLIAVGGVMSNSLLRHRMEHYCRRNQLILHVAQPQFSVDNATGNAFGAAFLQETRG
;
A
#
# COMPACT_ATOMS: atom_id res chain seq x y z
N ARG A 1 9.44 -5.37 -6.71
CA ARG A 1 10.59 -6.17 -6.25
C ARG A 1 10.14 -7.58 -5.89
N ILE A 2 9.37 -7.79 -4.82
CA ILE A 2 8.92 -9.13 -4.40
C ILE A 2 8.20 -9.90 -5.50
N GLY A 3 7.19 -9.32 -6.14
CA GLY A 3 6.49 -10.01 -7.24
C GLY A 3 7.40 -10.43 -8.39
N VAL A 4 8.35 -9.59 -8.79
CA VAL A 4 9.33 -9.94 -9.84
C VAL A 4 10.25 -11.07 -9.36
N ALA A 5 10.71 -11.04 -8.11
CA ALA A 5 11.52 -12.12 -7.52
C ALA A 5 10.75 -13.45 -7.42
N MET A 6 9.41 -13.40 -7.34
CA MET A 6 8.54 -14.58 -7.40
C MET A 6 8.21 -15.03 -8.84
N GLY A 7 8.83 -14.41 -9.86
CA GLY A 7 8.61 -14.73 -11.27
C GLY A 7 7.37 -14.09 -11.90
N LEU A 8 6.73 -13.11 -11.24
CA LEU A 8 5.56 -12.41 -11.79
C LEU A 8 5.96 -11.34 -12.81
N PRO A 9 5.14 -11.11 -13.85
CA PRO A 9 5.42 -10.10 -14.86
C PRO A 9 5.36 -8.68 -14.29
N PHE A 10 6.15 -7.77 -14.88
CA PHE A 10 6.15 -6.36 -14.54
C PHE A 10 5.07 -5.59 -15.34
N PRO A 11 4.28 -4.68 -14.71
CA PRO A 11 4.30 -4.29 -13.30
C PRO A 11 3.63 -5.32 -12.38
N ALA A 12 4.38 -5.82 -11.39
CA ALA A 12 3.99 -6.99 -10.60
C ALA A 12 2.91 -6.74 -9.54
N GLY A 13 2.51 -5.48 -9.30
CA GLY A 13 1.58 -5.13 -8.21
C GLY A 13 0.22 -5.83 -8.32
N LYS A 14 -0.39 -5.80 -9.52
CA LYS A 14 -1.69 -6.43 -9.78
C LYS A 14 -1.62 -7.96 -9.63
N HIS A 15 -0.57 -8.58 -10.19
CA HIS A 15 -0.37 -10.03 -10.11
C HIS A 15 -0.15 -10.49 -8.67
N LEU A 16 0.65 -9.74 -7.90
CA LEU A 16 0.89 -10.02 -6.49
C LEU A 16 -0.41 -9.88 -5.67
N GLU A 17 -1.25 -8.90 -5.99
CA GLU A 17 -2.56 -8.73 -5.36
C GLU A 17 -3.50 -9.89 -5.67
N THR A 18 -3.58 -10.34 -6.92
CA THR A 18 -4.39 -11.50 -7.31
C THR A 18 -4.01 -12.75 -6.52
N LEU A 19 -2.71 -12.99 -6.28
CA LEU A 19 -2.23 -14.07 -5.42
C LEU A 19 -2.61 -13.85 -3.96
N ALA A 20 -2.42 -12.64 -3.43
CA ALA A 20 -2.77 -12.33 -2.06
C ALA A 20 -4.26 -12.59 -1.76
N LEU A 21 -5.14 -12.34 -2.74
CA LEU A 21 -6.58 -12.57 -2.63
C LEU A 21 -6.98 -14.05 -2.55
N GLN A 22 -6.12 -14.99 -2.93
CA GLN A 22 -6.43 -16.43 -2.89
C GLN A 22 -6.43 -17.03 -1.48
N THR A 23 -5.96 -16.29 -0.48
CA THR A 23 -5.79 -16.80 0.88
C THR A 23 -6.03 -15.72 1.92
N THR A 24 -6.47 -16.12 3.11
CA THR A 24 -6.44 -15.32 4.33
C THR A 24 -5.27 -15.70 5.24
N GLU A 25 -4.65 -16.85 4.99
CA GLU A 25 -3.52 -17.37 5.75
C GLU A 25 -2.22 -16.69 5.32
N TYR A 26 -1.38 -16.34 6.29
CA TYR A 26 -0.05 -15.82 6.03
C TYR A 26 0.84 -15.89 7.27
N GLU A 27 2.14 -16.07 7.05
CA GLU A 27 3.13 -15.87 8.11
C GLU A 27 3.53 -14.38 8.15
N PRO A 28 3.39 -13.68 9.30
CA PRO A 28 3.65 -12.24 9.36
C PRO A 28 5.07 -11.85 8.90
N LEU A 29 5.14 -10.71 8.20
CA LEU A 29 6.39 -10.00 7.94
C LEU A 29 6.51 -8.81 8.91
N PRO A 30 7.73 -8.38 9.27
CA PRO A 30 7.91 -7.23 10.13
C PRO A 30 7.31 -5.98 9.48
N SER A 31 6.98 -4.98 10.31
CA SER A 31 6.55 -3.64 9.88
C SER A 31 7.29 -2.62 10.73
N SER A 32 8.37 -2.07 10.17
CA SER A 32 9.26 -1.14 10.87
C SER A 32 8.80 0.29 10.64
N VAL A 33 8.43 0.96 11.73
CA VAL A 33 8.09 2.38 11.75
C VAL A 33 8.79 3.03 12.93
N LYS A 34 9.54 4.11 12.68
CA LYS A 34 10.21 4.89 13.72
C LYS A 34 9.85 6.36 13.51
N GLU A 35 9.26 6.99 14.52
CA GLU A 35 8.89 8.42 14.48
C GLU A 35 8.06 8.80 13.23
N GLY A 36 7.12 7.92 12.86
CA GLY A 36 6.28 8.13 11.68
C GLY A 36 6.96 7.88 10.34
N TRP A 37 8.21 7.41 10.32
CA TRP A 37 8.91 7.00 9.10
C TRP A 37 8.87 5.49 8.92
N ILE A 38 8.39 5.05 7.75
CA ILE A 38 8.33 3.63 7.40
C ILE A 38 9.67 3.19 6.82
N SER A 39 10.17 2.02 7.24
CA SER A 39 11.28 1.32 6.59
C SER A 39 10.84 -0.02 6.02
N PHE A 40 10.91 -0.15 4.69
CA PHE A 40 10.61 -1.40 3.99
C PHE A 40 11.85 -2.25 3.70
N ALA A 41 13.06 -1.82 4.07
CA ALA A 41 14.27 -2.59 3.84
C ALA A 41 14.24 -3.94 4.57
N GLY A 42 13.96 -3.91 5.89
CA GLY A 42 13.82 -5.13 6.70
C GLY A 42 12.70 -6.06 6.21
N PRO A 43 11.46 -5.57 6.05
CA PRO A 43 10.35 -6.37 5.51
C PRO A 43 10.65 -6.95 4.12
N CYS A 44 11.28 -6.17 3.22
CA CYS A 44 11.68 -6.64 1.90
C CYS A 44 12.72 -7.76 2.00
N SER A 45 13.78 -7.60 2.80
CA SER A 45 14.79 -8.64 2.99
C SER A 45 14.20 -9.91 3.63
N ALA A 46 13.30 -9.76 4.60
CA ALA A 46 12.59 -10.88 5.20
C ALA A 46 11.74 -11.64 4.18
N ALA A 47 10.99 -10.93 3.33
CA ALA A 47 10.21 -11.53 2.25
C ALA A 47 11.10 -12.23 1.21
N MET A 48 12.20 -11.58 0.78
CA MET A 48 13.14 -12.16 -0.18
C MET A 48 13.75 -13.48 0.31
N ARG A 49 14.04 -13.62 1.62
CA ARG A 49 14.56 -14.88 2.19
C ARG A 49 13.56 -16.03 2.15
N ARG A 50 12.26 -15.74 2.04
CA ARG A 50 11.21 -16.77 1.92
C ARG A 50 10.96 -17.19 0.46
N ILE A 51 11.59 -16.53 -0.50
CA ILE A 51 11.43 -16.86 -1.92
C ILE A 51 12.41 -17.97 -2.29
N SER A 52 11.89 -19.04 -2.89
CA SER A 52 12.67 -20.11 -3.52
C SER A 52 12.06 -20.52 -4.85
N ASP A 53 12.86 -21.12 -5.72
CA ASP A 53 12.40 -21.60 -7.04
C ASP A 53 11.37 -22.75 -6.92
N SER A 54 11.33 -23.43 -5.78
CA SER A 54 10.43 -24.55 -5.49
C SER A 54 9.08 -24.12 -4.91
N MET A 55 8.80 -22.82 -4.78
CA MET A 55 7.55 -22.35 -4.18
C MET A 55 6.32 -22.79 -4.99
N ASN A 56 5.38 -23.44 -4.31
CA ASN A 56 4.06 -23.73 -4.87
C ASN A 56 3.13 -22.50 -4.82
N ASP A 57 1.97 -22.59 -5.46
CA ASP A 57 1.03 -21.46 -5.58
C ASP A 57 0.43 -21.02 -4.24
N ILE A 58 0.28 -21.94 -3.28
CA ILE A 58 -0.21 -21.63 -1.93
C ILE A 58 0.83 -20.79 -1.19
N GLU A 59 2.10 -21.18 -1.23
CA GLU A 59 3.21 -20.44 -0.62
C GLU A 59 3.35 -19.04 -1.23
N LYS A 60 3.22 -18.93 -2.55
CA LYS A 60 3.22 -17.63 -3.25
C LYS A 60 2.05 -16.75 -2.79
N SER A 61 0.86 -17.33 -2.64
CA SER A 61 -0.33 -16.61 -2.17
C SER A 61 -0.15 -16.13 -0.72
N ASN A 62 0.34 -17.00 0.17
CA ASN A 62 0.59 -16.68 1.58
C ASN A 62 1.65 -15.59 1.73
N LEU A 63 2.75 -15.65 0.96
CA LEU A 63 3.78 -14.60 0.97
C LEU A 63 3.24 -13.28 0.43
N SER A 64 2.46 -13.31 -0.66
CA SER A 64 1.82 -12.12 -1.23
C SER A 64 0.88 -11.45 -0.23
N ARG A 65 0.07 -12.25 0.48
CA ARG A 65 -0.77 -11.79 1.58
C ARG A 65 0.08 -11.16 2.70
N ALA A 66 1.15 -11.81 3.13
CA ALA A 66 2.05 -11.28 4.16
C ALA A 66 2.64 -9.91 3.78
N VAL A 67 3.01 -9.71 2.50
CA VAL A 67 3.56 -8.45 1.99
C VAL A 67 2.53 -7.32 2.12
N PHE A 68 1.31 -7.50 1.61
CA PHE A 68 0.28 -6.46 1.72
C PHE A 68 -0.15 -6.22 3.17
N THR A 69 -0.21 -7.25 4.00
CA THR A 69 -0.47 -7.09 5.44
C THR A 69 0.64 -6.27 6.11
N SER A 70 1.92 -6.52 5.79
CA SER A 70 3.04 -5.74 6.33
C SER A 70 2.97 -4.26 5.93
N ILE A 71 2.65 -3.98 4.66
CA ILE A 71 2.44 -2.62 4.16
C ILE A 71 1.28 -1.96 4.92
N GLY A 72 0.15 -2.64 5.04
CA GLY A 72 -1.01 -2.16 5.79
C GLY A 72 -0.69 -1.85 7.25
N ASN A 73 0.02 -2.75 7.93
CA ASN A 73 0.48 -2.55 9.32
C ASN A 73 1.38 -1.30 9.44
N ALA A 74 2.29 -1.10 8.49
CA ALA A 74 3.18 0.05 8.49
C ALA A 74 2.43 1.37 8.26
N LEU A 75 1.47 1.39 7.34
CA LEU A 75 0.61 2.55 7.09
C LEU A 75 -0.19 2.93 8.34
N GLU A 76 -0.84 1.97 8.99
CA GLU A 76 -1.60 2.23 10.23
C GLU A 76 -0.71 2.79 11.35
N LYS A 77 0.48 2.22 11.54
CA LYS A 77 1.45 2.71 12.54
C LYS A 77 1.90 4.14 12.24
N MET A 78 2.25 4.41 10.98
CA MET A 78 2.65 5.73 10.51
C MET A 78 1.54 6.76 10.74
N ILE A 79 0.32 6.46 10.32
CA ILE A 79 -0.82 7.37 10.44
C ILE A 79 -1.14 7.60 11.92
N THR A 80 -1.13 6.55 12.74
CA THR A 80 -1.39 6.66 14.19
C THR A 80 -0.39 7.60 14.86
N TYR A 81 0.91 7.45 14.54
CA TYR A 81 1.94 8.34 15.07
C TYR A 81 1.67 9.80 14.67
N HIS A 82 1.39 10.07 13.39
CA HIS A 82 1.16 11.44 12.94
C HIS A 82 -0.12 12.05 13.50
N LEU A 83 -1.19 11.27 13.69
CA LEU A 83 -2.43 11.74 14.32
C LEU A 83 -2.24 12.14 15.78
N GLN A 84 -1.39 11.43 16.53
CA GLN A 84 -1.08 11.78 17.91
C GLN A 84 -0.30 13.11 18.00
N ASN A 85 0.57 13.38 17.04
CA ASN A 85 1.39 14.60 17.02
C ASN A 85 0.68 15.80 16.35
N LYS A 86 -0.20 15.52 15.37
CA LYS A 86 -0.93 16.51 14.58
C LYS A 86 -2.35 15.99 14.30
N PRO A 87 -3.30 16.20 15.22
CA PRO A 87 -4.67 15.73 15.06
C PRO A 87 -5.32 16.32 13.80
N VAL A 88 -5.83 15.45 12.94
CA VAL A 88 -6.64 15.82 11.76
C VAL A 88 -7.87 14.94 11.70
N ARG A 89 -8.90 15.38 10.95
CA ARG A 89 -10.13 14.62 10.74
C ARG A 89 -10.23 13.96 9.37
N THR A 90 -9.34 14.32 8.44
CA THR A 90 -9.41 13.89 7.06
C THR A 90 -8.08 13.31 6.62
N LEU A 91 -8.11 12.11 6.06
CA LEU A 91 -7.00 11.46 5.39
C LEU A 91 -7.28 11.43 3.89
N ILE A 92 -6.35 11.96 3.10
CA ILE A 92 -6.38 11.87 1.64
C ILE A 92 -5.29 10.90 1.20
N ALA A 93 -5.67 9.83 0.50
CA ALA A 93 -4.76 8.79 0.07
C ALA A 93 -4.83 8.62 -1.46
N VAL A 94 -3.71 8.91 -2.11
CA VAL A 94 -3.53 8.85 -3.57
C VAL A 94 -2.29 8.02 -3.90
N GLY A 95 -2.08 7.68 -5.18
CA GLY A 95 -0.94 6.88 -5.62
C GLY A 95 -1.30 5.42 -5.95
N GLY A 96 -0.50 4.78 -6.80
CA GLY A 96 -0.77 3.43 -7.31
C GLY A 96 -0.93 2.38 -6.21
N VAL A 97 -0.29 2.57 -5.06
CA VAL A 97 -0.46 1.72 -3.86
C VAL A 97 -1.91 1.71 -3.37
N MET A 98 -2.61 2.84 -3.44
CA MET A 98 -4.03 2.95 -3.06
C MET A 98 -5.00 2.42 -4.12
N SER A 99 -4.49 1.95 -5.26
CA SER A 99 -5.29 1.18 -6.23
C SER A 99 -5.45 -0.29 -5.80
N ASN A 100 -4.67 -0.75 -4.82
CA ASN A 100 -4.77 -2.09 -4.25
C ASN A 100 -6.01 -2.19 -3.34
N SER A 101 -6.89 -3.14 -3.63
CA SER A 101 -8.15 -3.36 -2.92
C SER A 101 -7.94 -3.74 -1.46
N LEU A 102 -6.92 -4.56 -1.16
CA LEU A 102 -6.62 -4.99 0.21
C LEU A 102 -6.19 -3.81 1.09
N LEU A 103 -5.29 -2.96 0.57
CA LEU A 103 -4.84 -1.77 1.29
C LEU A 103 -5.96 -0.73 1.40
N ARG A 104 -6.75 -0.54 0.35
CA ARG A 104 -7.91 0.37 0.37
C ARG A 104 -8.91 -0.04 1.44
N HIS A 105 -9.37 -1.28 1.43
CA HIS A 105 -10.32 -1.79 2.41
C HIS A 105 -9.78 -1.68 3.84
N ARG A 106 -8.49 -1.96 4.02
CA ARG A 106 -7.81 -1.83 5.30
C ARG A 106 -7.75 -0.38 5.79
N MET A 107 -7.46 0.58 4.91
CA MET A 107 -7.47 2.00 5.25
C MET A 107 -8.89 2.51 5.55
N GLU A 108 -9.91 2.06 4.82
CA GLU A 108 -11.31 2.38 5.12
C GLU A 108 -11.70 1.91 6.52
N HIS A 109 -11.35 0.67 6.89
CA HIS A 109 -11.60 0.15 8.22
C HIS A 109 -10.83 0.92 9.30
N TYR A 110 -9.54 1.18 9.08
CA TYR A 110 -8.72 1.97 9.99
C TYR A 110 -9.29 3.38 10.20
N CYS A 111 -9.65 4.09 9.14
CA CYS A 111 -10.21 5.43 9.21
C CYS A 111 -11.56 5.44 9.95
N ARG A 112 -12.46 4.49 9.65
CA ARG A 112 -13.74 4.35 10.36
C ARG A 112 -13.55 4.18 11.86
N ARG A 113 -12.63 3.29 12.27
CA ARG A 113 -12.31 3.03 13.68
C ARG A 113 -11.76 4.27 14.41
N ASN A 114 -11.01 5.11 13.69
CA ASN A 114 -10.39 6.31 14.24
C ASN A 114 -11.20 7.59 13.96
N GLN A 115 -12.45 7.48 13.49
CA GLN A 115 -13.33 8.61 13.18
C GLN A 115 -12.71 9.61 12.17
N LEU A 116 -11.96 9.08 11.20
CA LEU A 116 -11.36 9.85 10.11
C LEU A 116 -12.21 9.73 8.85
N ILE A 117 -12.34 10.83 8.12
CA ILE A 117 -12.87 10.87 6.77
C ILE A 117 -11.76 10.43 5.82
N LEU A 118 -11.97 9.34 5.08
CA LEU A 118 -11.04 8.87 4.07
C LEU A 118 -11.49 9.34 2.68
N HIS A 119 -10.63 10.10 2.01
CA HIS A 119 -10.74 10.36 0.58
C HIS A 119 -9.68 9.57 -0.16
N VAL A 120 -10.14 8.69 -1.04
CA VAL A 120 -9.29 7.91 -1.94
C VAL A 120 -9.63 8.29 -3.36
N ALA A 121 -8.62 8.61 -4.17
CA ALA A 121 -8.86 8.80 -5.60
C ALA A 121 -9.42 7.51 -6.21
N GLN A 122 -10.23 7.64 -7.27
CA GLN A 122 -10.62 6.48 -8.06
C GLN A 122 -9.34 5.75 -8.55
N PRO A 123 -9.32 4.41 -8.62
CA PRO A 123 -8.10 3.67 -8.97
C PRO A 123 -7.44 4.15 -10.27
N GLN A 124 -8.24 4.49 -11.28
CA GLN A 124 -7.76 5.02 -12.57
C GLN A 124 -7.00 6.36 -12.46
N PHE A 125 -7.29 7.16 -11.44
CA PHE A 125 -6.61 8.44 -11.19
C PHE A 125 -5.54 8.34 -10.11
N SER A 126 -5.44 7.18 -9.46
CA SER A 126 -4.48 6.92 -8.38
C SER A 126 -3.12 6.51 -8.90
N VAL A 127 -3.03 5.84 -10.06
CA VAL A 127 -1.75 5.53 -10.71
C VAL A 127 -1.08 6.79 -11.25
N ASP A 128 0.25 6.80 -11.40
CA ASP A 128 0.94 7.92 -12.07
C ASP A 128 0.32 8.12 -13.45
N ASN A 129 -0.29 9.29 -13.63
CA ASN A 129 -0.96 9.67 -14.86
C ASN A 129 -0.81 11.18 -15.06
N ALA A 130 -0.89 11.62 -16.33
CA ALA A 130 -0.71 13.01 -16.68
C ALA A 130 -1.80 13.95 -16.12
N THR A 131 -2.94 13.41 -15.69
CA THR A 131 -4.12 14.18 -15.24
C THR A 131 -3.81 15.02 -14.00
N GLY A 132 -3.04 14.49 -13.04
CA GLY A 132 -2.68 15.24 -11.84
C GLY A 132 -1.81 16.47 -12.15
N ASN A 133 -0.83 16.30 -13.04
CA ASN A 133 0.03 17.41 -13.49
C ASN A 133 -0.75 18.43 -14.34
N ALA A 134 -1.63 17.96 -15.23
CA ALA A 134 -2.47 18.81 -16.07
C ALA A 134 -3.44 19.66 -15.24
N PHE A 135 -4.10 19.06 -14.24
CA PHE A 135 -4.97 19.79 -13.32
C PHE A 135 -4.18 20.84 -12.52
N GLY A 136 -3.01 20.47 -11.98
CA GLY A 136 -2.16 21.41 -11.26
C GLY A 136 -1.75 22.62 -12.11
N ALA A 137 -1.43 22.41 -13.39
CA ALA A 137 -1.09 23.47 -14.32
C ALA A 137 -2.29 24.40 -14.61
N ALA A 138 -3.47 23.82 -14.89
CA ALA A 138 -4.69 24.59 -15.13
C ALA A 138 -5.11 25.42 -13.91
N PHE A 139 -5.06 24.83 -12.71
CA PHE A 139 -5.37 25.52 -11.46
C PHE A 139 -4.44 26.71 -11.19
N LEU A 140 -3.13 26.55 -11.46
CA LEU A 140 -2.15 27.64 -11.33
C LEU A 140 -2.38 28.76 -12.34
N GLN A 141 -2.89 28.43 -13.53
CA GLN A 141 -3.24 29.42 -14.55
C GLN A 141 -4.47 30.24 -14.15
N GLU A 142 -5.50 29.61 -13.59
CA GLU A 142 -6.70 30.30 -13.10
C GLU A 142 -6.45 31.15 -11.86
N THR A 143 -5.62 30.69 -10.91
CA THR A 143 -5.35 31.45 -9.66
C THR A 143 -4.34 32.58 -9.82
N ARG A 144 -3.61 32.64 -10.93
CA ARG A 144 -2.69 33.74 -11.28
C ARG A 144 -3.28 34.71 -12.30
N GLY A 145 -4.47 34.42 -12.83
CA GLY A 145 -5.21 35.24 -13.79
C GLY A 145 -6.16 36.23 -13.14
#